data_AF-A0A223V431-F1
#
_entry.id   AF-A0A223V431-F1
#
_cell.length_a   1.000
_cell.length_b   1.000
_cell.length_c   1.000
_cell.angle_alpha   90.00
_cell.angle_beta   90.00
_cell.angle_gamma   90.00
#
_symmetry.space_group_name_H-M   'P 1'
#
loop_
_entity.id
_entity.type
_entity.pdbx_description
1 polymer ?
#
loop_
_entity_poly.entity_id
_entity_poly.type
_entity_poly.pdbx_seq_one_letter_code
_entity_poly.pdbx_strand_id
1 'polypeptide(L)'
;MTKLTTFRTKDSWNSKSLPQGAPTSPTLSNIVFEKIDNQILEILKGENISYSRWIDDLTFSSNNDFREKCIPIIKCITGNGLKVSKPKTTYRKNKSIITGVIVGLSTMKVTEKFREKDESKMKPKQIKGRTAYKEQVYRKDKEKPVANKVYKT
;
A
#
# COMPACT_ATOMS: atom_id res chain seq x y z
N MET A 1 -6.00 12.83 8.76
CA MET A 1 -6.19 13.52 7.46
C MET A 1 -4.82 13.93 6.96
N THR A 2 -4.36 13.37 5.84
CA THR A 2 -2.97 13.48 5.35
C THR A 2 -2.72 14.89 4.82
N LYS A 3 -1.89 15.67 5.51
CA LYS A 3 -1.54 17.07 5.16
C LYS A 3 -0.48 17.17 4.04
N LEU A 4 -0.39 16.19 3.14
CA LEU A 4 0.56 16.21 2.02
C LEU A 4 -0.02 16.82 0.73
N THR A 5 -1.35 16.98 0.64
CA THR A 5 -2.01 17.20 -0.66
C THR A 5 -3.02 18.36 -0.72
N THR A 6 -3.13 19.20 0.32
CA THR A 6 -4.11 20.31 0.32
C THR A 6 -3.45 21.61 -0.12
N PHE A 7 -3.91 22.19 -1.23
CA PHE A 7 -3.61 23.59 -1.59
C PHE A 7 -4.91 24.40 -1.76
N ARG A 8 -4.82 25.65 -1.29
CA ARG A 8 -5.75 26.80 -1.36
C ARG A 8 -6.51 27.17 -0.08
N THR A 9 -5.82 27.94 0.76
CA THR A 9 -6.37 29.13 1.43
C THR A 9 -5.42 30.30 1.16
N LYS A 10 -5.91 31.55 1.25
CA LYS A 10 -5.22 32.79 0.83
C LYS A 10 -3.86 33.07 1.52
N ASP A 11 -3.45 32.25 2.48
CA ASP A 11 -2.25 32.43 3.32
C ASP A 11 -1.15 31.37 3.07
N SER A 12 -1.20 30.63 1.96
CA SER A 12 -0.41 29.39 1.76
C SER A 12 1.07 29.58 1.35
N TRP A 13 1.64 30.78 1.39
CA TRP A 13 3.06 30.98 1.09
C TRP A 13 3.99 30.26 2.09
N ASN A 14 3.49 29.98 3.30
CA ASN A 14 4.22 29.25 4.35
C ASN A 14 3.87 27.75 4.48
N SER A 15 3.05 27.17 3.58
CA SER A 15 2.74 25.74 3.65
C SER A 15 3.71 24.91 2.81
N LYS A 16 4.51 24.05 3.46
CA LYS A 16 5.35 23.00 2.85
C LYS A 16 4.53 21.88 2.18
N SER A 17 3.48 22.21 1.43
CA SER A 17 2.63 21.26 0.73
C SER A 17 2.81 21.38 -0.78
N LEU A 18 2.92 20.25 -1.46
CA LEU A 18 3.09 20.21 -2.91
C LEU A 18 1.76 20.49 -3.62
N PRO A 19 1.78 21.21 -4.76
CA PRO A 19 0.58 21.40 -5.57
C PRO A 19 0.11 20.06 -6.15
N GLN A 20 -1.10 19.63 -5.77
CA GLN A 20 -1.69 18.40 -6.28
C GLN A 20 -1.99 18.55 -7.79
N GLY A 21 -1.50 17.61 -8.61
CA GLY A 21 -1.77 17.58 -10.05
C GLY A 21 -0.62 18.04 -10.95
N ALA A 22 0.52 18.46 -10.39
CA ALA A 22 1.73 18.66 -11.18
C ALA A 22 2.27 17.29 -11.66
N PRO A 23 2.63 17.13 -12.95
CA PRO A 23 3.15 15.86 -13.49
C PRO A 23 4.46 15.41 -12.81
N THR A 24 5.13 16.32 -12.11
CA THR A 24 6.36 16.09 -11.35
C THR A 24 6.16 15.49 -9.96
N SER A 25 4.92 15.48 -9.44
CA SER A 25 4.62 15.03 -8.07
C SER A 25 5.02 13.58 -7.79
N PRO A 26 4.79 12.60 -8.70
CA PRO A 26 5.22 11.21 -8.47
C PRO A 26 6.75 11.08 -8.37
N THR A 27 7.48 11.77 -9.24
CA THR A 27 8.95 11.77 -9.25
C THR A 27 9.50 12.36 -7.95
N LEU A 28 8.95 13.48 -7.49
CA LEU A 28 9.39 14.12 -6.27
C LEU A 28 9.10 13.27 -5.02
N SER A 29 7.95 12.60 -4.98
CA SER A 29 7.65 11.63 -3.91
C SER A 29 8.69 10.52 -3.87
N ASN A 30 9.06 9.95 -5.02
CA ASN A 30 10.08 8.91 -5.08
C ASN A 30 11.45 9.37 -4.58
N ILE A 31 11.88 10.59 -4.92
CA ILE A 31 13.16 11.15 -4.43
C ILE A 31 13.15 11.30 -2.90
N VAL A 32 12.05 11.79 -2.33
CA VAL A 32 11.92 11.92 -0.87
C VAL A 32 11.95 10.55 -0.19
N PHE A 33 11.28 9.56 -0.79
CA PHE A 33 11.22 8.22 -0.23
C PHE A 33 12.49 7.40 -0.43
N GLU A 34 13.37 7.72 -1.39
CA GLU A 34 14.60 6.95 -1.66
C GLU A 34 15.43 6.73 -0.39
N LYS A 35 15.66 7.80 0.39
CA LYS A 35 16.39 7.70 1.66
C LYS A 35 15.68 6.81 2.68
N ILE A 36 14.36 6.94 2.78
CA ILE A 36 13.53 6.19 3.74
C ILE A 36 13.49 4.71 3.34
N ASP A 37 13.32 4.44 2.06
CA ASP A 37 13.33 3.11 1.46
C ASP A 37 14.66 2.41 1.77
N ASN A 38 15.80 3.07 1.58
CA ASN A 38 17.11 2.53 1.93
C ASN A 38 17.25 2.21 3.42
N GLN A 39 16.78 3.08 4.30
CA GLN A 39 16.81 2.82 5.75
C GLN A 39 15.90 1.67 6.16
N ILE A 40 14.73 1.54 5.52
CA ILE A 40 13.82 0.41 5.72
C ILE A 40 14.50 -0.89 5.26
N LEU A 41 15.14 -0.90 4.08
CA LEU A 41 15.86 -2.07 3.57
C LEU A 41 16.99 -2.50 4.51
N GLU A 42 17.72 -1.57 5.10
CA GLU A 42 18.75 -1.90 6.10
C GLU A 42 18.14 -2.49 7.39
N ILE A 43 16.96 -2.04 7.85
CA ILE A 43 16.25 -2.66 8.99
C ILE A 43 15.83 -4.11 8.69
N LEU A 44 15.50 -4.39 7.42
CA LEU A 44 15.06 -5.70 6.93
C LEU A 44 16.23 -6.58 6.46
N LYS A 45 17.47 -6.10 6.54
CA LYS A 45 18.63 -6.81 6.04
C LYS A 45 18.83 -8.13 6.78
N GLY A 46 18.98 -9.21 6.02
CA GLY A 46 19.08 -10.57 6.56
C GLY A 46 17.73 -11.17 6.99
N GLU A 47 16.64 -10.42 6.90
CA GLU A 47 15.29 -10.91 7.18
C GLU A 47 14.60 -11.36 5.90
N ASN A 48 13.80 -12.42 5.97
CA ASN A 48 12.99 -12.88 4.83
C ASN A 48 11.68 -12.08 4.72
N ILE A 49 11.79 -10.75 4.62
CA ILE A 49 10.64 -9.82 4.58
C ILE A 49 10.68 -9.07 3.24
N SER A 50 9.62 -9.24 2.44
CA SER A 50 9.41 -8.47 1.22
C SER A 50 8.79 -7.11 1.55
N TYR A 51 9.37 -6.05 1.00
CA TYR A 51 8.89 -4.68 1.09
C TYR A 51 8.43 -4.19 -0.29
N SER A 52 7.31 -3.48 -0.34
CA SER A 52 6.84 -2.82 -1.56
C SER A 52 6.17 -1.50 -1.22
N ARG A 53 6.47 -0.46 -2.00
CA ARG A 53 5.88 0.87 -1.88
C ARG A 53 5.03 1.21 -3.10
N TRP A 54 3.81 1.65 -2.86
CA TRP A 54 2.94 2.26 -3.85
C TRP A 54 2.63 3.69 -3.44
N ILE A 55 3.40 4.65 -3.98
CA ILE A 55 3.31 6.07 -3.59
C ILE A 55 3.52 6.22 -2.07
N ASP A 56 2.43 6.45 -1.32
CA ASP A 56 2.42 6.65 0.14
C ASP A 56 2.03 5.36 0.91
N ASP A 57 1.64 4.30 0.22
CA ASP A 57 1.26 3.01 0.81
C ASP A 57 2.48 2.09 0.87
N LEU A 58 2.85 1.69 2.09
CA LEU A 58 3.94 0.75 2.34
C LEU A 58 3.36 -0.61 2.73
N THR A 59 3.79 -1.67 2.05
CA THR A 59 3.37 -3.05 2.32
C THR A 59 4.57 -3.91 2.66
N PHE A 60 4.42 -4.71 3.71
CA PHE A 60 5.43 -5.66 4.18
C PHE A 60 4.79 -7.05 4.25
N SER A 61 5.49 -8.07 3.78
CA SER A 61 5.04 -9.47 3.84
C SER A 61 6.19 -10.42 4.09
N SER A 62 5.95 -11.48 4.86
CA SER A 62 6.91 -12.55 5.12
C SER A 62 6.17 -13.86 5.37
N ASN A 63 6.88 -14.97 5.23
CA ASN A 63 6.40 -16.28 5.69
C ASN A 63 6.52 -16.44 7.22
N ASN A 64 7.36 -15.63 7.87
CA ASN A 64 7.56 -15.64 9.31
C ASN A 64 6.89 -14.42 9.97
N ASP A 65 6.62 -14.52 11.28
CA ASP A 65 6.16 -13.38 12.06
C ASP A 65 7.29 -12.34 12.18
N PHE A 66 7.01 -11.09 11.81
CA PHE A 66 7.99 -9.99 11.83
C PHE A 66 7.50 -8.80 12.68
N ARG A 67 6.66 -9.07 13.68
CA ARG A 67 6.02 -8.05 14.52
C ARG A 67 7.06 -7.15 15.21
N GLU A 68 8.19 -7.71 15.60
CA GLU A 68 9.33 -7.01 16.20
C GLU A 68 9.93 -5.94 15.30
N LYS A 69 9.82 -6.06 13.97
CA LYS A 69 10.28 -5.05 13.01
C LYS A 69 9.29 -3.90 12.82
N CYS A 70 8.03 -4.07 13.22
CA CYS A 70 7.00 -3.04 13.03
C CYS A 70 7.35 -1.73 13.74
N ILE A 71 7.86 -1.79 14.99
CA ILE A 71 8.24 -0.59 15.75
C ILE A 71 9.46 0.11 15.14
N PRO A 72 10.57 -0.57 14.82
CA PRO A 72 11.69 0.01 14.07
C PRO A 72 11.27 0.70 12.77
N ILE A 73 10.41 0.06 11.96
CA ILE A 73 9.91 0.63 10.70
C ILE A 73 9.13 1.92 10.96
N ILE A 74 8.20 1.91 11.92
CA ILE A 74 7.41 3.11 12.27
C ILE A 74 8.33 4.23 12.78
N LYS A 75 9.34 3.91 13.60
CA LYS A 75 10.33 4.89 14.06
C LYS A 75 11.15 5.46 12.91
N CYS A 76 11.57 4.64 11.95
CA CYS A 76 12.27 5.09 10.75
C CYS A 76 11.44 6.12 9.96
N ILE A 77 10.17 5.80 9.68
CA ILE A 77 9.27 6.68 8.93
C ILE A 77 9.03 7.99 9.69
N THR A 78 8.73 7.90 10.98
CA THR A 78 8.45 9.09 11.82
C THR A 78 9.68 9.94 12.08
N GLY A 79 10.87 9.32 12.17
CA GLY A 79 12.16 10.01 12.31
C GLY A 79 12.55 10.82 11.06
N ASN A 80 12.04 10.46 9.88
CA ASN A 80 12.20 11.24 8.65
C ASN A 80 11.10 12.30 8.46
N GLY A 81 10.33 12.62 9.49
CA GLY A 81 9.33 13.70 9.47
C GLY A 81 7.99 13.32 8.82
N LEU A 82 7.79 12.06 8.43
CA LEU A 82 6.52 11.58 7.90
C LEU A 82 5.58 11.12 9.02
N LYS A 83 4.27 11.22 8.78
CA LYS A 83 3.24 10.82 9.74
C LYS A 83 2.57 9.53 9.31
N VAL A 84 2.65 8.51 10.17
CA VAL A 84 1.96 7.24 9.96
C VAL A 84 0.52 7.33 10.45
N SER A 85 -0.44 6.92 9.61
CA SER A 85 -1.86 6.94 9.95
C SER A 85 -2.25 5.69 10.75
N LYS A 86 -2.29 5.79 12.09
CA LYS A 86 -2.66 4.68 13.00
C LYS A 86 -3.89 3.87 12.56
N PRO A 87 -5.03 4.48 12.13
CA PRO A 87 -6.21 3.71 11.72
C PRO A 87 -6.01 2.89 10.43
N LYS A 88 -5.01 3.24 9.63
CA LYS A 88 -4.67 2.58 8.36
C LYS A 88 -3.48 1.62 8.50
N THR A 89 -2.77 1.66 9.62
CA THR A 89 -1.65 0.75 9.89
C THR A 89 -2.18 -0.56 10.43
N THR A 90 -2.06 -1.64 9.65
CA THR A 90 -2.58 -2.95 10.02
C THR A 90 -1.50 -4.01 9.97
N TYR A 91 -1.45 -4.85 11.00
CA TYR A 91 -0.67 -6.09 11.03
C TYR A 91 -1.61 -7.30 11.07
N ARG A 92 -1.31 -8.34 10.29
CA ARG A 92 -2.11 -9.57 10.16
C ARG A 92 -1.18 -10.76 9.85
N LYS A 93 -1.47 -11.95 10.38
CA LYS A 93 -0.64 -13.16 10.22
C LYS A 93 -1.14 -14.15 9.17
N ASN A 94 -2.22 -13.86 8.43
CA ASN A 94 -2.82 -14.80 7.48
C ASN A 94 -3.38 -14.10 6.24
N LYS A 95 -4.49 -13.39 6.42
CA LYS A 95 -5.15 -12.61 5.38
C LYS A 95 -5.00 -11.13 5.70
N SER A 96 -4.51 -10.38 4.72
CA SER A 96 -4.36 -8.94 4.79
C SER A 96 -5.21 -8.29 3.71
N ILE A 97 -5.68 -7.08 3.96
CA ILE A 97 -6.34 -6.28 2.92
C ILE A 97 -5.30 -5.30 2.42
N ILE A 98 -4.81 -5.53 1.20
CA ILE A 98 -3.84 -4.66 0.53
C ILE A 98 -4.57 -4.01 -0.64
N THR A 99 -4.57 -2.68 -0.70
CA THR A 99 -5.17 -1.87 -1.79
C THR A 99 -6.62 -2.27 -2.18
N GLY A 100 -7.40 -2.80 -1.24
CA GLY A 100 -8.80 -3.21 -1.48
C GLY A 100 -8.97 -4.67 -1.96
N VAL A 101 -7.92 -5.48 -1.91
CA VAL A 101 -7.92 -6.92 -2.19
C VAL A 101 -7.56 -7.67 -0.92
N ILE A 102 -8.29 -8.74 -0.62
CA ILE A 102 -7.90 -9.71 0.41
C ILE A 102 -6.80 -10.59 -0.18
N VAL A 103 -5.60 -10.49 0.38
CA VAL A 103 -4.43 -11.29 0.03
C VAL A 103 -4.16 -12.28 1.16
N GLY A 104 -4.18 -13.57 0.84
CA GLY A 104 -3.63 -14.65 1.67
C GLY A 104 -2.46 -15.33 0.98
N LEU A 105 -1.91 -16.37 1.60
CA LEU A 105 -0.74 -17.12 1.12
C LEU A 105 -0.81 -17.43 -0.38
N SER A 106 -1.83 -18.16 -0.80
CA SER A 106 -2.05 -18.55 -2.20
C SER A 106 -3.42 -18.09 -2.71
N THR A 107 -4.00 -17.06 -2.07
CA THR A 107 -5.36 -16.60 -2.44
C THR A 107 -5.43 -15.09 -2.58
N MET A 108 -6.23 -14.64 -3.55
CA MET A 108 -6.62 -13.26 -3.77
C MET A 108 -8.12 -13.19 -3.99
N LYS A 109 -8.81 -12.42 -3.15
CA LYS A 109 -10.27 -12.27 -3.21
C LYS A 109 -10.65 -10.80 -3.09
N VAL A 110 -11.75 -10.42 -3.72
CA VAL A 110 -12.35 -9.10 -3.47
C VAL A 110 -12.89 -9.02 -2.03
N THR A 111 -12.91 -7.81 -1.47
CA THR A 111 -13.44 -7.56 -0.12
C THR A 111 -14.95 -7.75 -0.04
N GLU A 112 -15.47 -7.99 1.17
CA GLU A 112 -16.92 -8.16 1.36
C GLU A 112 -17.68 -6.86 1.03
N LYS A 113 -17.16 -5.72 1.48
CA LYS A 113 -17.62 -4.39 1.09
C LYS A 113 -17.70 -4.19 -0.43
N PHE A 114 -16.84 -4.85 -1.20
CA PHE A 114 -16.91 -4.78 -2.66
C PHE A 114 -18.10 -5.59 -3.20
N ARG A 115 -18.41 -6.75 -2.60
CA ARG A 115 -19.49 -7.67 -3.00
C ARG A 115 -20.87 -7.17 -2.60
N GLU A 116 -21.00 -6.65 -1.39
CA GLU A 116 -22.26 -6.11 -0.83
C GLU A 116 -22.72 -4.81 -1.52
N LYS A 117 -21.87 -4.21 -2.36
CA LYS A 117 -22.17 -2.92 -2.97
C LYS A 117 -23.26 -3.08 -4.04
N ASP A 118 -24.41 -2.48 -3.76
CA ASP A 118 -25.60 -2.46 -4.62
C ASP A 118 -25.31 -1.90 -6.03
N GLU A 119 -25.43 -2.76 -7.03
CA GLU A 119 -25.13 -2.46 -8.44
C GLU A 119 -26.31 -1.79 -9.16
N SER A 120 -27.53 -1.89 -8.63
CA SER A 120 -28.74 -1.28 -9.24
C SER A 120 -28.65 0.25 -9.32
N LYS A 121 -27.88 0.86 -8.41
CA LYS A 121 -27.67 2.31 -8.31
C LYS A 121 -26.50 2.81 -9.17
N MET A 122 -25.89 1.96 -10.00
CA MET A 122 -24.66 2.28 -10.72
C MET A 122 -24.90 2.49 -12.22
N LYS A 123 -24.11 3.38 -12.82
CA LYS A 123 -24.09 3.56 -14.28
C LYS A 123 -23.52 2.30 -14.95
N PRO A 124 -23.93 1.96 -16.19
CA PRO A 124 -23.42 0.78 -16.91
C PRO A 124 -21.88 0.69 -16.98
N LYS A 125 -21.20 1.84 -17.18
CA LYS A 125 -19.73 1.91 -17.19
C LYS A 125 -19.09 1.53 -15.84
N GLN A 126 -19.74 1.87 -14.73
CA GLN A 126 -19.27 1.53 -13.38
C GLN A 126 -19.41 0.03 -13.12
N ILE A 127 -20.53 -0.56 -13.54
CA ILE A 127 -20.76 -2.01 -13.45
C ILE A 127 -19.69 -2.74 -14.27
N LYS A 128 -19.48 -2.35 -15.53
CA LYS A 128 -18.43 -2.94 -16.39
C LYS A 128 -17.05 -2.88 -15.76
N GLY A 129 -16.65 -1.73 -15.20
CA GLY A 129 -15.36 -1.57 -14.52
C GLY A 129 -15.22 -2.45 -13.28
N ARG A 130 -16.29 -2.61 -12.50
CA ARG A 130 -16.31 -3.50 -11.32
C ARG A 130 -16.18 -4.97 -11.72
N THR A 131 -16.92 -5.40 -12.74
CA THR A 131 -16.83 -6.76 -13.27
C THR A 131 -15.42 -7.07 -13.76
N ALA A 132 -14.84 -6.18 -14.57
CA ALA A 132 -13.48 -6.34 -15.06
C ALA A 132 -12.44 -6.42 -13.93
N TYR A 133 -12.57 -5.58 -12.89
CA TYR A 133 -11.71 -5.65 -11.71
C TYR A 133 -11.85 -6.98 -10.97
N LYS A 134 -13.09 -7.43 -10.73
CA LYS A 134 -13.37 -8.72 -10.08
C LYS A 134 -12.74 -9.89 -10.84
N GLU A 135 -12.90 -9.90 -12.16
CA GLU A 135 -12.31 -10.90 -13.05
C GLU A 135 -10.78 -10.86 -13.01
N GLN A 136 -10.18 -9.67 -13.04
CA GLN A 136 -8.73 -9.52 -12.94
C GLN A 136 -8.19 -10.09 -11.64
N VAL A 137 -8.84 -9.83 -10.50
CA VAL A 137 -8.45 -10.37 -9.19
C VAL A 137 -8.47 -11.89 -9.22
N TYR A 138 -9.56 -12.50 -9.69
CA TYR A 138 -9.69 -13.96 -9.72
C TYR A 138 -8.85 -14.64 -10.81
N ARG A 139 -8.54 -13.95 -11.90
CA ARG A 139 -7.56 -14.43 -12.89
C ARG A 139 -6.18 -14.51 -12.25
N LYS A 140 -5.77 -13.45 -11.54
CA LYS A 140 -4.49 -13.42 -10.82
C LYS A 140 -4.41 -14.43 -9.69
N ASP A 141 -5.54 -14.72 -9.04
CA ASP A 141 -5.65 -15.79 -8.06
C ASP A 141 -5.27 -17.16 -8.67
N LYS A 142 -5.81 -17.48 -9.85
CA LYS A 142 -5.54 -18.74 -10.57
C LYS A 142 -4.13 -18.84 -11.15
N GLU A 143 -3.54 -17.71 -11.54
CA GLU A 143 -2.19 -17.64 -12.12
C GLU A 143 -1.07 -17.84 -11.07
N LYS A 144 -1.37 -17.78 -9.77
CA LYS A 144 -0.33 -17.90 -8.74
C LYS A 144 0.22 -19.34 -8.70
N PRO A 145 1.54 -19.53 -8.79
CA PRO A 145 2.13 -20.84 -8.56
C PRO A 145 1.87 -21.27 -7.11
N VAL A 146 1.50 -22.54 -6.91
CA VAL A 146 1.60 -23.20 -5.60
C VAL A 146 3.03 -22.99 -5.11
N ALA A 147 3.20 -22.51 -3.87
CA ALA A 147 4.44 -21.98 -3.32
C ALA A 147 5.64 -22.94 -3.46
N ASN A 148 6.31 -22.89 -4.61
CA ASN A 148 7.60 -23.53 -4.89
C ASN A 148 8.50 -22.50 -5.58
N LYS A 149 8.81 -21.40 -4.89
CA LYS A 149 9.95 -20.56 -5.27
C LYS A 149 10.75 -20.22 -4.02
N VAL A 150 11.84 -20.96 -3.87
CA VAL A 150 13.01 -20.55 -3.09
C VAL A 150 13.47 -19.21 -3.67
N TYR A 151 13.36 -18.13 -2.91
CA TYR A 151 13.95 -16.86 -3.29
C TYR A 151 15.41 -16.88 -2.85
N LYS A 152 16.33 -16.81 -3.83
CA LYS A 152 17.77 -16.64 -3.56
C LYS A 152 17.99 -15.23 -3.00
N THR A 153 18.76 -15.18 -1.92
CA THR A 153 19.39 -14.01 -1.30
C THR A 153 20.20 -13.20 -2.30
#